data_AF-A0A3D1CBN7-F1
#
_entry.id   AF-A0A3D1CBN7-F1
#
_cell.length_a   1.000
_cell.length_b   1.000
_cell.length_c   1.000
_cell.angle_alpha   90.00
_cell.angle_beta   90.00
_cell.angle_gamma   90.00
#
_symmetry.space_group_name_H-M   'P 1'
#
loop_
_entity.id
_entity.type
_entity.pdbx_description
1 polymer ?
#
loop_
_entity_poly.entity_id
_entity_poly.type
_entity_poly.pdbx_seq_one_letter_code
_entity_poly.pdbx_strand_id
1 'polypeptide(L)'
;MKKTMVSILLVVFVMISLIMAGCASGTDSTRATLSVEEHPLTGSPQIDPFVFTPMDGSQEEVLKLHAADRSLSFPDQSTTIAGNFAFTGNLDGKPLVAAQTFINNSSESYVWVTLDGNEIYRISTGPASPITTLRGLWIYDSHWALETVLIDLEGDNIVTPFALGQISMDGALQNETKGYADAFGLQTIAGNPFYFFKKDGKIGYFYDGKETMLAYEEIPHFNCCGESVLNPIQAQNMVAFFARTGDAWYYVEAGIFNK
;
A
#
# COMPACT_ATOMS: atom_id res chain seq x y z
N MET A 1 -54.67 34.30 -48.50
CA MET A 1 -54.64 32.83 -48.33
C MET A 1 -54.17 32.18 -49.64
N LYS A 2 -53.28 31.18 -49.55
CA LYS A 2 -52.62 30.38 -50.62
C LYS A 2 -51.39 31.07 -51.24
N LYS A 3 -50.18 30.67 -50.80
CA LYS A 3 -49.34 29.51 -51.21
C LYS A 3 -48.46 29.90 -52.39
N THR A 4 -47.19 30.21 -52.11
CA THR A 4 -46.14 30.28 -53.13
C THR A 4 -45.10 29.22 -52.81
N MET A 5 -44.87 28.36 -53.80
CA MET A 5 -44.02 27.19 -53.78
C MET A 5 -42.54 27.54 -53.66
N VAL A 6 -41.87 26.61 -52.98
CA VAL A 6 -40.43 26.40 -52.85
C VAL A 6 -39.82 26.04 -54.21
N SER A 7 -38.69 26.67 -54.56
CA SER A 7 -37.63 26.10 -55.41
C SER A 7 -36.43 27.06 -55.46
N ILE A 8 -35.41 26.85 -54.63
CA ILE A 8 -34.07 27.45 -54.84
C ILE A 8 -32.98 26.44 -54.44
N LEU A 9 -32.37 25.90 -55.50
CA LEU A 9 -30.94 25.77 -55.76
C LEU A 9 -30.04 25.05 -54.73
N LEU A 10 -29.64 23.85 -55.13
CA LEU A 10 -28.52 23.07 -54.62
C LEU A 10 -27.19 23.77 -54.98
N VAL A 11 -26.45 24.26 -53.98
CA VAL A 11 -25.06 24.70 -54.15
C VAL A 11 -24.17 23.78 -53.32
N VAL A 12 -23.36 23.01 -54.02
CA VAL A 12 -22.37 22.07 -53.47
C VAL A 12 -21.19 22.89 -52.93
N PHE A 13 -21.02 22.91 -51.60
CA PHE A 13 -19.83 23.46 -50.96
C PHE A 13 -18.85 22.32 -50.67
N VAL A 14 -17.75 22.31 -51.42
CA VAL A 14 -16.60 21.41 -51.19
C VAL A 14 -15.82 21.96 -49.99
N MET A 15 -15.96 21.30 -48.83
CA MET A 15 -15.06 21.50 -47.69
C MET A 15 -13.72 20.84 -47.97
N ILE A 16 -12.67 21.65 -48.13
CA ILE A 16 -11.28 21.22 -48.08
C ILE A 16 -10.89 21.15 -46.60
N SER A 17 -10.89 19.94 -46.03
CA SER A 17 -10.31 19.66 -44.72
C SER A 17 -8.80 19.49 -44.87
N LEU A 18 -8.01 20.49 -44.45
CA LEU A 18 -6.59 20.30 -44.16
C LEU A 18 -6.47 19.47 -42.89
N ILE A 19 -6.14 18.19 -43.05
CA ILE A 19 -5.68 17.33 -41.94
C ILE A 19 -4.20 17.67 -41.73
N MET A 20 -3.92 18.48 -40.72
CA MET A 20 -2.57 18.56 -40.16
C MET A 20 -2.30 17.25 -39.42
N ALA A 21 -1.60 16.34 -40.08
CA ALA A 21 -0.97 15.19 -39.46
C ALA A 21 0.17 15.69 -38.56
N GLY A 22 -0.18 16.09 -37.34
CA GLY A 22 0.78 16.24 -36.26
C GLY A 22 1.28 14.85 -35.88
N CYS A 23 2.53 14.55 -36.21
CA CYS A 23 3.25 13.41 -35.65
C CYS A 23 3.38 13.59 -34.14
N ALA A 24 2.38 13.13 -33.39
CA ALA A 24 2.57 12.80 -31.99
C ALA A 24 3.43 11.53 -31.96
N SER A 25 4.73 11.69 -31.79
CA SER A 25 5.62 10.63 -31.34
C SER A 25 5.21 10.30 -29.90
N GLY A 26 4.14 9.53 -29.75
CA GLY A 26 3.81 8.84 -28.52
C GLY A 26 4.91 7.83 -28.28
N THR A 27 5.90 8.20 -27.46
CA THR A 27 6.64 7.21 -26.70
C THR A 27 5.64 6.58 -25.74
N ASP A 28 4.98 5.51 -26.19
CA ASP A 28 4.36 4.53 -25.31
C ASP A 28 5.52 3.90 -24.53
N SER A 29 5.98 4.60 -23.50
CA SER A 29 6.77 4.02 -22.44
C SER A 29 5.82 3.05 -21.77
N THR A 30 5.87 1.78 -22.18
CA THR A 30 5.20 0.68 -21.49
C THR A 30 5.59 0.76 -20.03
N ARG A 31 4.72 1.35 -19.19
CA ARG A 31 4.94 1.46 -17.75
C ARG A 31 5.10 0.03 -17.26
N ALA A 32 6.23 -0.27 -16.63
CA ALA A 32 6.50 -1.60 -16.12
C ALA A 32 5.32 -2.01 -15.23
N THR A 33 4.71 -3.15 -15.55
CA THR A 33 3.50 -3.63 -14.86
C THR A 33 3.94 -4.40 -13.63
N LEU A 34 3.24 -4.18 -12.50
CA LEU A 34 3.43 -4.97 -11.29
C LEU A 34 3.20 -6.45 -11.61
N SER A 35 4.21 -7.28 -11.37
CA SER A 35 4.14 -8.74 -11.44
C SER A 35 3.83 -9.28 -10.05
N VAL A 36 3.10 -10.40 -9.99
CA VAL A 36 2.90 -11.18 -8.77
C VAL A 36 3.36 -12.60 -9.07
N GLU A 37 4.37 -13.06 -8.35
CA GLU A 37 4.97 -14.37 -8.48
C GLU A 37 4.67 -15.19 -7.23
N GLU A 38 4.09 -16.37 -7.41
CA GLU A 38 3.59 -17.23 -6.33
C GLU A 38 4.38 -18.53 -6.29
N HIS A 39 4.80 -18.91 -5.08
CA HIS A 39 5.48 -20.17 -4.81
C HIS A 39 4.66 -20.95 -3.78
N PRO A 40 3.84 -21.94 -4.22
CA PRO A 40 3.14 -22.82 -3.31
C PRO A 40 4.12 -23.52 -2.37
N LEU A 41 3.74 -23.68 -1.11
CA LEU A 41 4.56 -24.31 -0.07
C LEU A 41 3.98 -25.68 0.31
N THR A 42 4.84 -26.60 0.75
CA THR A 42 4.40 -27.93 1.23
C THR A 42 3.63 -27.87 2.55
N GLY A 43 3.62 -26.71 3.22
CA GLY A 43 2.96 -26.47 4.50
C GLY A 43 3.29 -25.08 5.05
N SER A 44 2.88 -24.81 6.29
CA SER A 44 3.18 -23.55 6.97
C SER A 44 4.70 -23.34 7.14
N PRO A 45 5.20 -22.10 7.03
CA PRO A 45 6.59 -21.80 7.36
C PRO A 45 6.93 -22.16 8.81
N GLN A 46 8.14 -22.66 9.04
CA GLN A 46 8.72 -22.79 10.37
C GLN A 46 9.29 -21.43 10.79
N ILE A 47 9.11 -21.05 12.05
CA ILE A 47 9.50 -19.73 12.57
C ILE A 47 10.88 -19.76 13.23
N ASP A 48 11.23 -20.88 13.90
CA ASP A 48 12.49 -21.05 14.60
C ASP A 48 13.06 -22.48 14.40
N PRO A 49 14.07 -22.67 13.52
CA PRO A 49 14.63 -21.66 12.61
C PRO A 49 13.63 -21.25 11.52
N PHE A 50 13.78 -20.04 10.98
CA PHE A 50 12.92 -19.57 9.91
C PHE A 50 13.22 -20.30 8.59
N VAL A 51 12.31 -21.19 8.18
CA VAL A 51 12.43 -22.03 6.99
C VAL A 51 11.06 -22.20 6.35
N PHE A 52 11.00 -22.13 5.02
CA PHE A 52 9.84 -22.53 4.24
C PHE A 52 10.25 -23.50 3.12
N THR A 53 9.36 -24.41 2.74
CA THR A 53 9.65 -25.42 1.71
C THR A 53 8.72 -25.22 0.52
N PRO A 54 9.21 -24.64 -0.59
CA PRO A 54 8.46 -24.57 -1.84
C PRO A 54 8.09 -25.95 -2.37
N MET A 55 6.97 -26.07 -3.09
CA MET A 55 6.64 -27.27 -3.85
C MET A 55 7.59 -27.50 -5.03
N ASP A 56 8.06 -26.41 -5.64
CA ASP A 56 8.98 -26.41 -6.76
C ASP A 56 10.31 -25.73 -6.39
N GLY A 57 11.41 -26.47 -6.49
CA GLY A 57 12.76 -25.99 -6.15
C GLY A 57 13.01 -25.88 -4.64
N SER A 58 14.07 -25.17 -4.28
CA SER A 58 14.49 -24.90 -2.90
C SER A 58 14.20 -23.47 -2.48
N GLN A 59 14.11 -23.23 -1.16
CA GLN A 59 14.02 -21.88 -0.61
C GLN A 59 15.14 -20.96 -1.13
N GLU A 60 16.36 -21.48 -1.26
CA GLU A 60 17.50 -20.71 -1.78
C GLU A 60 17.27 -20.28 -3.24
N GLU A 61 16.81 -21.20 -4.10
CA GLU A 61 16.54 -20.90 -5.50
C GLU A 61 15.43 -19.85 -5.67
N VAL A 62 14.35 -19.97 -4.90
CA VAL A 62 13.25 -18.99 -4.88
C VAL A 62 13.76 -17.61 -4.43
N LEU A 63 14.46 -17.55 -3.29
CA LEU A 63 14.96 -16.29 -2.75
C LEU A 63 16.03 -15.63 -3.65
N LYS A 64 16.79 -16.43 -4.40
CA LYS A 64 17.84 -15.95 -5.31
C LYS A 64 17.28 -15.21 -6.53
N LEU A 65 16.07 -15.55 -6.99
CA LEU A 65 15.48 -15.00 -8.22
C LEU A 65 15.47 -13.47 -8.23
N HIS A 66 14.97 -12.87 -7.14
CA HIS A 66 14.87 -11.40 -6.97
C HIS A 66 15.70 -10.88 -5.80
N ALA A 67 16.80 -11.57 -5.46
CA ALA A 67 17.66 -11.19 -4.34
C ALA A 67 18.19 -9.75 -4.44
N ALA A 68 18.47 -9.28 -5.66
CA ALA A 68 18.92 -7.92 -5.91
C ALA A 68 17.83 -6.90 -5.53
N ASP A 69 16.60 -7.07 -6.05
CA ASP A 69 15.49 -6.17 -5.75
C ASP A 69 15.10 -6.20 -4.27
N ARG A 70 15.08 -7.39 -3.65
CA ARG A 70 14.81 -7.57 -2.22
C ARG A 70 15.82 -6.88 -1.31
N SER A 71 17.07 -6.76 -1.76
CA SER A 71 18.13 -6.08 -1.00
C SER A 71 18.03 -4.55 -1.02
N LEU A 72 17.22 -3.98 -1.92
CA LEU A 72 17.00 -2.55 -2.01
C LEU A 72 16.01 -2.10 -0.94
N SER A 73 16.50 -1.88 0.28
CA SER A 73 15.69 -1.37 1.39
C SER A 73 15.43 0.14 1.26
N PHE A 74 14.37 0.60 1.92
CA PHE A 74 14.16 2.02 2.13
C PHE A 74 15.13 2.56 3.20
N PRO A 75 15.54 3.83 3.12
CA PRO A 75 16.21 4.48 4.23
C PRO A 75 15.31 4.48 5.48
N ASP A 76 15.91 4.27 6.66
CA ASP A 76 15.18 4.43 7.91
C ASP A 76 14.83 5.91 8.12
N GLN A 77 13.52 6.19 8.14
CA GLN A 77 12.97 7.52 8.37
C GLN A 77 12.48 7.72 9.80
N SER A 78 12.66 6.71 10.66
CA SER A 78 12.22 6.76 12.04
C SER A 78 13.13 7.63 12.90
N THR A 79 12.53 8.30 13.88
CA THR A 79 13.22 9.19 14.81
C THR A 79 12.42 9.37 16.10
N THR A 80 12.90 10.22 16.99
CA THR A 80 12.20 10.63 18.20
C THR A 80 12.08 12.14 18.26
N ILE A 81 10.85 12.66 18.40
CA ILE A 81 10.57 14.09 18.52
C ILE A 81 9.85 14.34 19.84
N ALA A 82 10.47 15.15 20.71
CA ALA A 82 9.94 15.45 22.04
C ALA A 82 9.59 14.17 22.86
N GLY A 83 10.39 13.10 22.70
CA GLY A 83 10.19 11.82 23.38
C GLY A 83 9.17 10.88 22.72
N ASN A 84 8.56 11.28 21.60
CA ASN A 84 7.60 10.48 20.85
C ASN A 84 8.27 9.80 19.66
N PHE A 85 7.93 8.53 19.40
CA PHE A 85 8.32 7.84 18.17
C PHE A 85 7.69 8.56 16.96
N ALA A 86 8.48 8.79 15.92
CA ALA A 86 8.05 9.56 14.76
C ALA A 86 8.70 9.06 13.46
N PHE A 87 8.06 9.34 12.34
CA PHE A 87 8.65 9.31 11.01
C PHE A 87 8.77 10.73 10.45
N THR A 88 9.78 10.97 9.64
CA THR A 88 10.01 12.28 9.02
C THR A 88 10.24 12.17 7.52
N GLY A 89 9.87 13.23 6.81
CA GLY A 89 10.16 13.39 5.39
C GLY A 89 10.08 14.84 4.95
N ASN A 90 10.11 15.06 3.64
CA ASN A 90 10.01 16.38 3.04
C ASN A 90 8.91 16.38 1.97
N LEU A 91 7.90 17.23 2.15
CA LEU A 91 6.81 17.41 1.20
C LEU A 91 6.90 18.82 0.61
N ASP A 92 7.19 18.91 -0.69
CA ASP A 92 7.35 20.18 -1.42
C ASP A 92 8.31 21.18 -0.75
N GLY A 93 9.46 20.67 -0.28
CA GLY A 93 10.47 21.48 0.40
C GLY A 93 10.20 21.71 1.88
N LYS A 94 9.04 21.32 2.41
CA LYS A 94 8.66 21.54 3.81
C LYS A 94 8.82 20.28 4.66
N PRO A 95 9.27 20.39 5.92
CA PRO A 95 9.34 19.25 6.83
C PRO A 95 7.96 18.63 7.06
N LEU A 96 7.84 17.33 6.83
CA LEU A 96 6.66 16.53 7.15
C LEU A 96 7.01 15.57 8.29
N VAL A 97 6.17 15.51 9.33
CA VAL A 97 6.39 14.67 10.50
C VAL A 97 5.11 13.94 10.83
N ALA A 98 5.19 12.63 11.07
CA ALA A 98 4.14 11.87 11.73
C ALA A 98 4.67 11.39 13.08
N ALA A 99 4.02 11.72 14.19
CA ALA A 99 4.48 11.34 15.53
C ALA A 99 3.37 10.68 16.34
N GLN A 100 3.73 9.61 17.05
CA GLN A 100 2.82 8.86 17.91
C GLN A 100 2.83 9.44 19.32
N THR A 101 1.67 9.79 19.86
CA THR A 101 1.53 10.35 21.20
C THR A 101 0.58 9.51 22.03
N PHE A 102 1.01 9.20 23.26
CA PHE A 102 0.20 8.55 24.28
C PHE A 102 -0.35 9.58 25.27
N ILE A 103 -1.59 9.41 25.68
CA ILE A 103 -2.26 10.22 26.70
C ILE A 103 -2.93 9.31 27.73
N ASN A 104 -3.42 9.89 28.82
CA ASN A 104 -4.19 9.17 29.85
C ASN A 104 -3.46 7.92 30.38
N ASN A 105 -2.17 8.04 30.71
CA ASN A 105 -1.31 6.91 31.11
C ASN A 105 -1.29 5.77 30.08
N SER A 106 -1.29 6.12 28.81
CA SER A 106 -1.25 5.20 27.66
C SER A 106 -2.51 4.36 27.47
N SER A 107 -3.64 4.73 28.08
CA SER A 107 -4.94 4.14 27.75
C SER A 107 -5.47 4.61 26.39
N GLU A 108 -4.90 5.69 25.85
CA GLU A 108 -5.24 6.27 24.56
C GLU A 108 -3.97 6.75 23.85
N SER A 109 -3.98 6.69 22.53
CA SER A 109 -2.92 7.17 21.67
C SER A 109 -3.47 7.64 20.34
N TYR A 110 -2.75 8.54 19.71
CA TYR A 110 -3.03 9.03 18.37
C TYR A 110 -1.73 9.31 17.63
N VAL A 111 -1.81 9.40 16.31
CA VAL A 111 -0.77 9.94 15.45
C VAL A 111 -1.24 11.27 14.91
N TRP A 112 -0.39 12.29 15.04
CA TRP A 112 -0.58 13.58 14.39
C TRP A 112 0.45 13.73 13.27
N VAL A 113 0.01 14.33 12.16
CA VAL A 113 0.87 14.68 11.04
C VAL A 113 1.00 16.19 10.99
N THR A 114 2.23 16.69 10.92
CA THR A 114 2.51 18.11 10.73
C THR A 114 3.26 18.40 9.45
N LEU A 115 2.96 19.55 8.86
CA LEU A 115 3.70 20.14 7.75
C LEU A 115 4.21 21.51 8.17
N ASP A 116 5.53 21.68 8.18
CA ASP A 116 6.20 22.90 8.65
C ASP A 116 5.75 23.30 10.07
N GLY A 117 5.61 22.30 10.94
CA GLY A 117 5.18 22.44 12.34
C GLY A 117 3.68 22.66 12.57
N ASN A 118 2.87 22.79 11.51
CA ASN A 118 1.41 22.93 11.63
C ASN A 118 0.75 21.55 11.52
N GLU A 119 -0.13 21.20 12.46
CA GLU A 119 -0.93 19.97 12.36
C GLU A 119 -1.88 20.04 11.17
N ILE A 120 -1.80 19.04 10.30
CA ILE A 120 -2.64 18.88 9.11
C ILE A 120 -3.54 17.65 9.17
N TYR A 121 -3.23 16.70 10.06
CA TYR A 121 -4.01 15.47 10.22
C TYR A 121 -3.80 14.85 11.59
N ARG A 122 -4.80 14.12 12.07
CA ARG A 122 -4.75 13.33 13.29
C ARG A 122 -5.63 12.09 13.19
N ILE A 123 -5.15 10.96 13.67
CA ILE A 123 -5.90 9.70 13.73
C ILE A 123 -5.67 8.98 15.06
N SER A 124 -6.74 8.41 15.64
CA SER A 124 -6.66 7.59 16.86
C SER A 124 -6.02 6.24 16.55
N THR A 125 -5.18 5.76 17.47
CA THR A 125 -4.56 4.43 17.39
C THR A 125 -4.87 3.52 18.58
N GLY A 126 -5.79 3.95 19.47
CA GLY A 126 -6.20 3.14 20.63
C GLY A 126 -5.17 3.16 21.77
N PRO A 127 -5.21 2.22 22.71
CA PRO A 127 -4.27 2.15 23.83
C PRO A 127 -2.87 1.69 23.41
N ALA A 128 -1.91 1.73 24.35
CA ALA A 128 -0.61 1.11 24.16
C ALA A 128 -0.69 -0.40 23.90
N SER A 129 0.17 -0.86 22.99
CA SER A 129 0.29 -2.25 22.55
C SER A 129 1.76 -2.61 22.32
N PRO A 130 2.14 -3.89 22.45
CA PRO A 130 3.45 -4.38 21.99
C PRO A 130 3.71 -4.16 20.50
N ILE A 131 2.65 -3.93 19.71
CA ILE A 131 2.74 -3.55 18.30
C ILE A 131 2.78 -2.03 18.20
N THR A 132 3.84 -1.47 17.60
CA THR A 132 3.91 -0.03 17.30
C THR A 132 2.78 0.36 16.36
N THR A 133 1.97 1.34 16.76
CA THR A 133 0.78 1.76 16.00
C THR A 133 1.07 2.76 14.89
N LEU A 134 2.23 3.42 14.91
CA LEU A 134 2.74 4.20 13.78
C LEU A 134 3.64 3.29 12.94
N ARG A 135 3.21 2.92 11.72
CA ARG A 135 3.89 1.90 10.89
C ARG A 135 4.78 2.49 9.81
N GLY A 136 4.38 3.61 9.22
CA GLY A 136 5.18 4.27 8.19
C GLY A 136 4.57 5.58 7.71
N LEU A 137 5.43 6.47 7.22
CA LEU A 137 5.08 7.72 6.53
C LEU A 137 5.77 7.71 5.17
N TRP A 138 5.01 7.91 4.10
CA TRP A 138 5.48 7.83 2.73
C TRP A 138 5.15 9.10 1.99
N ILE A 139 6.05 9.54 1.12
CA ILE A 139 5.87 10.70 0.25
C ILE A 139 6.06 10.25 -1.19
N TYR A 140 5.12 10.60 -2.06
CA TYR A 140 5.15 10.28 -3.48
C TYR A 140 4.43 11.38 -4.26
N ASP A 141 4.99 11.84 -5.38
CA ASP A 141 4.37 12.82 -6.29
C ASP A 141 3.65 14.00 -5.60
N SER A 142 4.31 14.65 -4.62
CA SER A 142 3.73 15.75 -3.82
C SER A 142 2.50 15.36 -2.97
N HIS A 143 2.34 14.09 -2.66
CA HIS A 143 1.37 13.52 -1.74
C HIS A 143 2.05 12.85 -0.56
N TRP A 144 1.30 12.66 0.54
CA TRP A 144 1.74 11.83 1.66
C TRP A 144 0.74 10.71 1.95
N ALA A 145 1.26 9.57 2.40
CA ALA A 145 0.48 8.46 2.92
C ALA A 145 1.03 7.99 4.26
N LEU A 146 0.14 7.63 5.17
CA LEU A 146 0.42 7.20 6.52
C LEU A 146 -0.22 5.83 6.75
N GLU A 147 0.55 4.90 7.30
CA GLU A 147 0.03 3.65 7.84
C GLU A 147 0.03 3.72 9.37
N THR A 148 -1.15 3.51 9.95
CA THR A 148 -1.33 3.32 11.39
C THR A 148 -2.04 2.00 11.68
N VAL A 149 -1.99 1.58 12.94
CA VAL A 149 -2.78 0.46 13.46
C VAL A 149 -3.68 0.99 14.56
N LEU A 150 -4.98 0.78 14.43
CA LEU A 150 -5.92 0.98 15.53
C LEU A 150 -5.92 -0.27 16.39
N ILE A 151 -5.50 -0.10 17.64
CA ILE A 151 -5.60 -1.13 18.67
C ILE A 151 -6.99 -1.02 19.30
N ASP A 152 -7.73 -2.11 19.26
CA ASP A 152 -8.96 -2.25 20.02
C ASP A 152 -8.82 -3.39 21.03
N LEU A 153 -9.21 -3.12 22.27
CA LEU A 153 -9.20 -4.07 23.38
C LEU A 153 -10.61 -4.57 23.71
N GLU A 154 -11.59 -4.44 22.81
CA GLU A 154 -12.95 -4.93 23.04
C GLU A 154 -12.97 -6.41 23.50
N GLY A 155 -13.29 -6.63 24.79
CA GLY A 155 -13.46 -7.94 25.44
C GLY A 155 -12.64 -8.10 26.74
N ASP A 156 -12.95 -9.12 27.55
CA ASP A 156 -12.18 -9.49 28.76
C ASP A 156 -10.76 -10.01 28.45
N ASN A 157 -10.38 -10.12 27.17
CA ASN A 157 -9.11 -10.66 26.71
C ASN A 157 -8.13 -9.55 26.29
N ILE A 158 -7.56 -8.89 27.30
CA ILE A 158 -6.36 -8.02 27.17
C ILE A 158 -5.17 -8.79 26.53
N VAL A 159 -5.25 -10.13 26.46
CA VAL A 159 -4.20 -11.02 25.96
C VAL A 159 -4.04 -10.96 24.43
N THR A 160 -5.07 -10.60 23.66
CA THR A 160 -4.97 -10.53 22.19
C THR A 160 -5.68 -9.29 21.65
N PRO A 161 -5.01 -8.13 21.58
CA PRO A 161 -5.59 -6.93 20.98
C PRO A 161 -6.03 -7.20 19.54
N PHE A 162 -7.20 -6.67 19.17
CA PHE A 162 -7.56 -6.57 17.76
C PHE A 162 -6.72 -5.44 17.15
N ALA A 163 -5.93 -5.77 16.12
CA ALA A 163 -5.10 -4.82 15.39
C ALA A 163 -5.71 -4.59 14.01
N LEU A 164 -6.20 -3.36 13.78
CA LEU A 164 -6.80 -2.94 12.51
C LEU A 164 -5.84 -2.02 11.78
N GLY A 165 -5.37 -2.40 10.59
CA GLY A 165 -4.57 -1.54 9.73
C GLY A 165 -5.39 -0.39 9.14
N GLN A 166 -4.79 0.79 9.13
CA GLN A 166 -5.39 2.03 8.66
C GLN A 166 -4.44 2.74 7.70
N ILE A 167 -4.93 3.09 6.50
CA ILE A 167 -4.18 3.88 5.52
C ILE A 167 -4.83 5.25 5.36
N SER A 168 -4.09 6.31 5.61
CA SER A 168 -4.52 7.69 5.35
C SER A 168 -3.68 8.29 4.23
N MET A 169 -4.32 8.86 3.21
CA MET A 169 -3.65 9.54 2.10
C MET A 169 -4.16 10.97 2.04
N ASP A 170 -3.26 11.95 2.21
CA ASP A 170 -3.59 13.38 2.27
C ASP A 170 -4.75 13.72 3.22
N GLY A 171 -4.83 13.02 4.34
CA GLY A 171 -5.85 13.21 5.37
C GLY A 171 -7.17 12.47 5.13
N ALA A 172 -7.30 11.76 4.01
CA ALA A 172 -8.45 10.88 3.75
C ALA A 172 -8.14 9.44 4.21
N LEU A 173 -8.95 8.92 5.14
CA LEU A 173 -8.87 7.54 5.60
C LEU A 173 -9.41 6.59 4.51
N GLN A 174 -8.52 5.78 3.93
CA GLN A 174 -8.84 4.87 2.83
C GLN A 174 -9.81 3.77 3.27
N ASN A 175 -9.73 3.32 4.52
CA ASN A 175 -10.67 2.35 5.09
C ASN A 175 -12.12 2.82 4.94
N GLU A 176 -12.42 4.07 5.26
CA GLU A 176 -13.77 4.63 5.13
C GLU A 176 -14.13 4.92 3.67
N THR A 177 -13.24 5.60 2.94
CA THR A 177 -13.53 6.05 1.57
C THR A 177 -13.66 4.91 0.56
N LYS A 178 -12.99 3.78 0.79
CA LYS A 178 -12.99 2.61 -0.09
C LYS A 178 -13.76 1.42 0.46
N GLY A 179 -14.19 1.48 1.72
CA GLY A 179 -14.88 0.40 2.42
C GLY A 179 -13.96 -0.76 2.79
N TYR A 180 -12.70 -0.48 3.14
CA TYR A 180 -11.78 -1.52 3.60
C TYR A 180 -12.01 -1.81 5.08
N ALA A 181 -12.22 -3.09 5.37
CA ALA A 181 -12.24 -3.62 6.73
C ALA A 181 -10.84 -3.70 7.34
N ASP A 182 -9.78 -3.58 6.54
CA ASP A 182 -8.38 -3.58 6.97
C ASP A 182 -7.50 -3.04 5.83
N ALA A 183 -6.39 -2.36 6.14
CA ALA A 183 -5.43 -1.89 5.13
C ALA A 183 -4.01 -1.76 5.72
N PHE A 184 -3.02 -2.39 5.09
CA PHE A 184 -1.70 -2.60 5.70
C PHE A 184 -0.57 -2.75 4.66
N GLY A 185 0.68 -2.71 5.11
CA GLY A 185 1.85 -2.94 4.28
C GLY A 185 2.12 -1.82 3.28
N LEU A 186 1.82 -0.57 3.68
CA LEU A 186 1.99 0.61 2.87
C LEU A 186 3.46 0.85 2.54
N GLN A 187 3.74 1.03 1.26
CA GLN A 187 5.01 1.47 0.74
C GLN A 187 4.83 2.14 -0.63
N THR A 188 5.94 2.51 -1.25
CA THR A 188 5.96 2.82 -2.69
C THR A 188 6.61 1.69 -3.47
N ILE A 189 6.08 1.36 -4.64
CA ILE A 189 6.74 0.45 -5.61
C ILE A 189 6.93 1.24 -6.91
N ALA A 190 8.19 1.44 -7.31
CA ALA A 190 8.56 2.34 -8.41
C ALA A 190 7.92 3.74 -8.28
N GLY A 191 7.93 4.29 -7.05
CA GLY A 191 7.40 5.62 -6.74
C GLY A 191 5.87 5.73 -6.65
N ASN A 192 5.12 4.65 -6.87
CA ASN A 192 3.66 4.66 -6.76
C ASN A 192 3.21 3.97 -5.47
N PRO A 193 2.15 4.46 -4.80
CA PRO A 193 1.67 3.86 -3.56
C PRO A 193 1.22 2.41 -3.79
N PHE A 194 1.63 1.54 -2.88
CA PHE A 194 1.24 0.15 -2.78
C PHE A 194 0.79 -0.14 -1.35
N TYR A 195 -0.34 -0.83 -1.18
CA TYR A 195 -0.75 -1.39 0.11
C TYR A 195 -1.73 -2.55 -0.10
N PHE A 196 -1.81 -3.44 0.88
CA PHE A 196 -2.84 -4.48 0.94
C PHE A 196 -4.11 -3.96 1.58
N PHE A 197 -5.25 -4.54 1.23
CA PHE A 197 -6.53 -4.26 1.85
C PHE A 197 -7.38 -5.51 2.01
N LYS A 198 -8.33 -5.46 2.94
CA LYS A 198 -9.44 -6.41 3.05
C LYS A 198 -10.77 -5.72 2.78
N LYS A 199 -11.54 -6.24 1.83
CA LYS A 199 -12.86 -5.71 1.43
C LYS A 199 -13.83 -6.85 1.20
N ASP A 200 -15.00 -6.79 1.82
CA ASP A 200 -16.04 -7.84 1.74
C ASP A 200 -15.49 -9.25 2.04
N GLY A 201 -14.61 -9.35 3.04
CA GLY A 201 -13.97 -10.60 3.46
C GLY A 201 -12.84 -11.10 2.55
N LYS A 202 -12.52 -10.41 1.46
CA LYS A 202 -11.48 -10.79 0.49
C LYS A 202 -10.27 -9.87 0.58
N ILE A 203 -9.09 -10.41 0.29
CA ILE A 203 -7.84 -9.64 0.28
C ILE A 203 -7.54 -9.15 -1.14
N GLY A 204 -6.99 -7.95 -1.24
CA GLY A 204 -6.45 -7.38 -2.46
C GLY A 204 -5.28 -6.47 -2.17
N TYR A 205 -4.75 -5.85 -3.22
CA TYR A 205 -3.80 -4.75 -3.13
C TYR A 205 -4.25 -3.57 -3.97
N PHE A 206 -3.89 -2.37 -3.51
CA PHE A 206 -3.96 -1.15 -4.28
C PHE A 206 -2.58 -0.85 -4.85
N TYR A 207 -2.50 -0.55 -6.14
CA TYR A 207 -1.28 -0.09 -6.79
C TYR A 207 -1.61 0.89 -7.90
N ASP A 208 -0.93 2.05 -7.93
CA ASP A 208 -1.05 3.04 -9.03
C ASP A 208 -2.52 3.40 -9.37
N GLY A 209 -3.34 3.62 -8.34
CA GLY A 209 -4.75 3.98 -8.51
C GLY A 209 -5.71 2.82 -8.71
N LYS A 210 -5.23 1.57 -8.77
CA LYS A 210 -6.03 0.39 -9.10
C LYS A 210 -6.08 -0.62 -7.95
N GLU A 211 -7.29 -1.06 -7.62
CA GLU A 211 -7.56 -2.21 -6.74
C GLU A 211 -7.47 -3.53 -7.54
N THR A 212 -6.71 -4.51 -7.03
CA THR A 212 -6.62 -5.87 -7.59
C THR A 212 -6.89 -6.88 -6.48
N MET A 213 -7.88 -7.75 -6.68
CA MET A 213 -8.21 -8.81 -5.72
C MET A 213 -7.21 -9.96 -5.84
N LEU A 214 -6.82 -10.51 -4.70
CA LEU A 214 -5.99 -11.71 -4.59
C LEU A 214 -6.88 -12.91 -4.28
N ALA A 215 -6.36 -14.11 -4.57
CA ALA A 215 -7.06 -15.36 -4.31
C ALA A 215 -6.89 -15.88 -2.86
N TYR A 216 -6.24 -15.10 -1.99
CA TYR A 216 -5.92 -15.50 -0.62
C TYR A 216 -7.01 -15.11 0.37
N GLU A 217 -7.08 -15.89 1.45
CA GLU A 217 -7.96 -15.63 2.59
C GLU A 217 -7.24 -14.82 3.69
N GLU A 218 -5.91 -14.98 3.80
CA GLU A 218 -5.09 -14.27 4.77
C GLU A 218 -3.68 -13.99 4.22
N ILE A 219 -3.15 -12.81 4.57
CA ILE A 219 -1.73 -12.47 4.55
C ILE A 219 -1.38 -12.17 6.02
N PRO A 220 -0.52 -12.94 6.70
CA PRO A 220 -0.13 -12.64 8.08
C PRO A 220 0.54 -11.26 8.14
N HIS A 221 0.11 -10.42 9.07
CA HIS A 221 0.63 -9.06 9.23
C HIS A 221 0.45 -8.58 10.67
N PHE A 222 1.21 -7.55 11.04
CA PHE A 222 1.30 -7.01 12.41
C PHE A 222 1.72 -8.01 13.50
N ASN A 223 2.28 -9.16 13.13
CA ASN A 223 2.85 -10.12 14.08
C ASN A 223 4.05 -9.50 14.81
N CYS A 224 4.22 -9.83 16.09
CA CYS A 224 5.32 -9.36 16.92
C CYS A 224 6.27 -10.51 17.31
N CYS A 225 7.45 -10.16 17.82
CA CYS A 225 8.44 -11.13 18.31
C CYS A 225 8.87 -12.13 17.22
N GLY A 226 8.90 -13.43 17.52
CA GLY A 226 9.33 -14.46 16.56
C GLY A 226 8.43 -14.54 15.32
N GLU A 227 7.13 -14.34 15.48
CA GLU A 227 6.15 -14.44 14.38
C GLU A 227 6.25 -13.28 13.38
N SER A 228 7.00 -12.22 13.72
CA SER A 228 7.23 -11.08 12.82
C SER A 228 7.92 -11.46 11.51
N VAL A 229 8.61 -12.61 11.45
CA VAL A 229 9.20 -13.16 10.21
C VAL A 229 8.17 -13.47 9.13
N LEU A 230 6.89 -13.60 9.49
CA LEU A 230 5.78 -13.84 8.56
C LEU A 230 5.16 -12.54 8.01
N ASN A 231 5.50 -11.38 8.58
CA ASN A 231 4.98 -10.11 8.11
C ASN A 231 5.48 -9.79 6.68
N PRO A 232 4.76 -8.96 5.90
CA PRO A 232 5.25 -8.49 4.62
C PRO A 232 6.59 -7.77 4.75
N ILE A 233 7.54 -8.12 3.88
CA ILE A 233 8.88 -7.54 3.81
C ILE A 233 8.90 -6.57 2.65
N GLN A 234 9.20 -5.31 2.97
CA GLN A 234 9.22 -4.20 2.03
C GLN A 234 10.58 -4.05 1.35
N ALA A 235 10.57 -3.69 0.07
CA ALA A 235 11.72 -3.27 -0.70
C ALA A 235 11.30 -2.25 -1.77
N GLN A 236 12.24 -1.45 -2.28
CA GLN A 236 11.93 -0.28 -3.12
C GLN A 236 11.06 -0.59 -4.35
N ASN A 237 11.24 -1.77 -4.94
CA ASN A 237 10.52 -2.19 -6.14
C ASN A 237 9.69 -3.47 -5.96
N MET A 238 9.58 -3.98 -4.73
CA MET A 238 8.84 -5.21 -4.48
C MET A 238 8.41 -5.35 -3.02
N VAL A 239 7.44 -6.22 -2.80
CA VAL A 239 7.07 -6.74 -1.48
C VAL A 239 7.12 -8.26 -1.53
N ALA A 240 7.73 -8.87 -0.53
CA ALA A 240 7.65 -10.31 -0.30
C ALA A 240 6.74 -10.58 0.89
N PHE A 241 5.87 -11.59 0.81
CA PHE A 241 4.94 -11.91 1.88
C PHE A 241 4.53 -13.38 1.84
N PHE A 242 3.99 -13.86 2.96
CA PHE A 242 3.31 -15.15 3.00
C PHE A 242 1.80 -14.93 2.86
N ALA A 243 1.13 -15.90 2.25
CA ALA A 243 -0.31 -15.90 2.16
C ALA A 243 -0.88 -17.31 2.34
N ARG A 244 -2.15 -17.41 2.74
CA ARG A 244 -2.84 -18.70 2.87
C ARG A 244 -4.26 -18.70 2.31
N THR A 245 -4.68 -19.88 1.86
CA THR A 245 -6.05 -20.21 1.44
C THR A 245 -6.38 -21.59 2.02
N GLY A 246 -7.29 -21.67 2.99
CA GLY A 246 -7.46 -22.88 3.79
C GLY A 246 -6.13 -23.28 4.46
N ASP A 247 -5.71 -24.53 4.21
CA ASP A 247 -4.45 -25.09 4.69
C ASP A 247 -3.26 -24.87 3.73
N ALA A 248 -3.51 -24.34 2.52
CA ALA A 248 -2.47 -24.08 1.53
C ALA A 248 -1.73 -22.78 1.84
N TRP A 249 -0.40 -22.85 1.80
CA TRP A 249 0.50 -21.73 2.05
C TRP A 249 1.28 -21.34 0.78
N TYR A 250 1.57 -20.05 0.67
CA TYR A 250 2.30 -19.47 -0.45
C TYR A 250 3.37 -18.52 0.08
N TYR A 251 4.55 -18.55 -0.54
CA TYR A 251 5.48 -17.44 -0.53
C TYR A 251 5.26 -16.62 -1.80
N VAL A 252 5.09 -15.32 -1.68
CA VAL A 252 4.66 -14.46 -2.78
C VAL A 252 5.56 -13.25 -2.88
N GLU A 253 5.92 -12.89 -4.11
CA GLU A 253 6.67 -11.68 -4.42
C GLU A 253 5.86 -10.83 -5.41
N ALA A 254 5.53 -9.61 -5.03
CA ALA A 254 4.86 -8.66 -5.90
C ALA A 254 5.76 -7.45 -6.15
N GLY A 255 6.09 -7.15 -7.41
CA GLY A 255 7.06 -6.13 -7.72
C GLY A 255 7.20 -5.77 -9.19
N ILE A 256 8.01 -4.76 -9.45
CA ILE A 256 8.49 -4.41 -10.80
C ILE A 256 9.90 -4.97 -10.92
N PHE A 257 9.99 -6.15 -11.52
CA PHE A 257 11.25 -6.85 -11.71
C PHE A 257 11.90 -6.40 -13.02
N ASN A 258 13.16 -5.98 -12.95
CA ASN A 258 13.94 -5.69 -14.15
C ASN A 258 14.26 -7.02 -14.84
N LYS A 259 13.73 -7.25 -16.04
CA LYS A 259 14.10 -8.38 -16.90
C LYS A 259 15.29 -8.03 -17.79
#